data_AF-A0A3A6FN73-F1
#
_entry.id   AF-A0A3A6FN73-F1
#
_cell.length_a   1.000
_cell.length_b   1.000
_cell.length_c   1.000
_cell.angle_alpha   90.00
_cell.angle_beta   90.00
_cell.angle_gamma   90.00
#
_symmetry.space_group_name_H-M   'P 1'
#
loop_
_entity.id
_entity.type
_entity.pdbx_description
1 polymer ?
#
loop_
_entity_poly.entity_id
_entity_poly.type
_entity_poly.pdbx_seq_one_letter_code
_entity_poly.pdbx_strand_id
1 'polypeptide(L)' 'MSRTSKITALYERLSRDDDLTGESNSIINQKKYLEDYARRNGFGNIRHFTDDGFSGVNFAGVR' A
#
# COMPACT_ATOMS: atom_id res chain seq x y z
N MET A 1 -30.14 4.13 -7.11
CA MET A 1 -28.93 4.44 -6.32
C MET A 1 -27.71 3.78 -6.95
N SER A 2 -26.73 4.56 -7.42
CA SER A 2 -25.39 4.03 -7.69
C SER A 2 -24.79 3.62 -6.34
N ARG A 3 -24.77 2.31 -6.04
CA ARG A 3 -24.01 1.80 -4.90
C ARG A 3 -22.54 1.92 -5.30
N THR A 4 -21.87 2.98 -4.87
CA THR A 4 -20.41 3.07 -4.95
C THR A 4 -19.86 1.80 -4.33
N SER A 5 -19.29 0.91 -5.15
CA SER A 5 -18.76 -0.37 -4.68
C SER A 5 -17.72 -0.08 -3.60
N LYS A 6 -18.00 -0.49 -2.37
CA LYS A 6 -17.08 -0.28 -1.23
C LYS A 6 -15.77 -0.99 -1.54
N ILE A 7 -14.65 -0.28 -1.41
CA ILE A 7 -13.31 -0.85 -1.56
C ILE A 7 -12.80 -1.31 -0.19
N THR A 8 -11.96 -2.33 -0.19
CA THR A 8 -11.14 -2.70 0.96
C THR A 8 -9.74 -2.14 0.72
N ALA A 9 -9.37 -1.09 1.46
CA ALA A 9 -8.04 -0.49 1.35
C ALA A 9 -7.04 -1.24 2.23
N LEU A 10 -5.97 -1.74 1.61
CA LEU A 10 -4.80 -2.29 2.29
C LEU A 10 -3.68 -1.25 2.17
N TYR A 11 -3.08 -0.88 3.30
CA TYR A 11 -2.06 0.16 3.36
C TYR A 11 -0.74 -0.43 3.83
N GLU A 12 0.31 -0.24 3.04
CA GLU A 12 1.67 -0.67 3.34
C GLU A 12 2.60 0.52 3.43
N ARG A 13 3.60 0.44 4.30
CA ARG A 13 4.59 1.50 4.47
C ARG A 13 5.99 0.93 4.49
N LEU A 14 6.93 1.63 3.84
CA LEU A 14 8.34 1.25 3.88
C LEU A 14 8.86 1.28 5.32
N SER A 15 9.54 0.22 5.74
CA SER A 15 10.34 0.26 6.96
C SER A 15 11.56 1.14 6.73
N ARG A 16 11.88 1.94 7.74
CA ARG A 16 13.02 2.87 7.75
C ARG A 16 14.38 2.19 7.52
N ASP A 17 14.46 0.89 7.75
CA ASP A 17 15.69 0.10 7.60
C ASP A 17 15.91 -0.47 6.18
N ASP A 18 14.92 -0.41 5.28
CA ASP A 18 15.04 -0.92 3.90
C ASP A 18 15.63 0.11 2.90
N ASP A 19 16.14 1.24 3.39
CA ASP A 19 16.74 2.32 2.58
C ASP A 19 17.95 1.86 1.72
N LEU A 20 18.50 0.67 1.93
CA LEU A 20 19.80 0.28 1.39
C LEU A 20 19.81 -0.73 0.23
N THR A 21 18.76 -1.49 -0.07
CA THR A 21 18.84 -2.51 -1.14
C THR A 21 17.48 -2.91 -1.74
N GLY A 22 17.19 -2.44 -2.97
CA GLY A 22 16.15 -3.02 -3.84
C GLY A 22 14.70 -2.80 -3.41
N GLU A 23 13.76 -3.35 -4.20
CA GLU A 23 12.33 -3.37 -3.85
C GLU A 23 12.20 -3.96 -2.43
N SER A 24 11.84 -3.11 -1.46
CA SER A 24 12.01 -3.44 -0.05
C SER A 24 11.23 -4.71 0.28
N ASN A 25 11.94 -5.74 0.74
CA ASN A 25 11.35 -7.04 1.06
C ASN A 25 10.22 -6.88 2.09
N SER A 26 10.28 -5.84 2.91
CA SER A 26 9.23 -5.42 3.84
C SER A 26 7.90 -5.08 3.16
N ILE A 27 7.89 -4.35 2.04
CA ILE A 27 6.65 -4.00 1.33
C ILE A 27 6.00 -5.22 0.70
N ILE A 28 6.81 -6.08 0.06
CA ILE A 28 6.31 -7.30 -0.57
C ILE A 28 5.67 -8.22 0.48
N ASN A 29 6.33 -8.39 1.62
CA ASN A 29 5.81 -9.20 2.73
C ASN A 29 4.54 -8.59 3.35
N GLN A 30 4.49 -7.26 3.54
CA GLN A 30 3.30 -6.57 4.04
C GLN A 30 2.10 -6.74 3.10
N LYS A 31 2.28 -6.53 1.79
CA LYS A 31 1.22 -6.72 0.79
C LYS A 31 0.65 -8.13 0.84
N LYS A 32 1.53 -9.13 0.86
CA LYS A 32 1.13 -10.54 0.92
C LYS A 32 0.36 -10.86 2.19
N TYR A 33 0.80 -10.36 3.34
CA TYR A 33 0.14 -10.60 4.62
C TYR A 33 -1.25 -9.97 4.67
N LEU A 34 -1.37 -8.71 4.24
CA LEU A 34 -2.64 -7.98 4.23
C LEU A 34 -3.63 -8.60 3.22
N GLU A 35 -3.16 -9.01 2.05
CA GLU A 35 -4.00 -9.66 1.04
C GLU A 35 -4.50 -11.03 1.52
N ASP A 36 -3.62 -11.85 2.11
CA ASP A 36 -3.98 -13.14 2.66
C ASP A 36 -4.99 -13.01 3.81
N TYR A 37 -4.78 -12.05 4.72
CA TYR A 37 -5.77 -11.72 5.76
C TYR A 37 -7.10 -11.30 5.15
N ALA A 38 -7.08 -10.41 4.17
CA ALA A 38 -8.30 -9.90 3.53
C ALA A 38 -9.09 -11.00 2.84
N ARG A 39 -8.41 -11.87 2.09
CA ARG A 39 -9.03 -13.02 1.42
C ARG A 39 -9.59 -14.02 2.41
N ARG A 40 -8.86 -14.35 3.49
CA ARG A 40 -9.34 -15.25 4.55
C ARG A 40 -10.60 -14.74 5.25
N ASN A 41 -10.76 -13.42 5.36
CA ASN A 41 -11.94 -12.78 5.95
C ASN A 41 -13.03 -12.43 4.94
N GLY A 42 -12.88 -12.80 3.66
CA GLY A 42 -13.89 -12.55 2.63
C GLY A 42 -14.00 -11.08 2.18
N PHE A 43 -12.98 -10.26 2.44
CA PHE A 43 -12.95 -8.88 1.96
C PHE A 43 -12.66 -8.86 0.44
N GLY A 44 -13.61 -8.33 -0.33
CA GLY A 44 -13.50 -8.13 -1.77
C GLY A 44 -13.11 -6.69 -2.12
N ASN A 45 -12.93 -6.43 -3.43
CA ASN A 45 -12.61 -5.10 -3.96
C ASN A 45 -11.36 -4.50 -3.28
N ILE A 46 -10.32 -5.34 -3.14
CA ILE A 46 -9.06 -5.02 -2.47
C ILE A 46 -8.27 -4.01 -3.32
N ARG A 47 -7.74 -2.96 -2.67
CA ARG A 47 -6.80 -2.00 -3.27
C ARG A 47 -5.62 -1.77 -2.33
N HIS A 48 -4.42 -1.89 -2.88
CA HIS A 48 -3.18 -1.62 -2.16
C HIS A 48 -2.79 -0.14 -2.29
N PHE A 49 -2.34 0.44 -1.19
CA PHE A 49 -1.84 1.81 -1.07
C PHE A 49 -0.48 1.74 -0.39
N THR A 50 0.58 2.04 -1.13
CA THR A 50 1.95 1.95 -0.62
C THR A 50 2.51 3.35 -0.38
N ASP A 51 2.94 3.62 0.85
CA ASP A 51 3.69 4.82 1.24
C ASP A 51 5.18 4.47 1.31
N ASP A 52 5.95 5.02 0.38
CA ASP A 52 7.40 4.83 0.31
C ASP A 52 8.16 5.78 1.27
N GLY A 53 7.47 6.48 2.17
CA GLY A 53 8.07 7.40 3.14
C GLY A 53 8.72 8.66 2.52
N PHE A 54 8.79 8.76 1.20
CA PHE A 54 9.45 9.84 0.45
C PHE A 54 8.48 10.64 -0.44
N SER A 55 7.28 10.15 -0.72
CA SER A 55 6.31 10.76 -1.64
C SER A 55 5.79 12.17 -1.27
N GLY A 56 6.26 12.79 -0.18
CA GLY A 56 6.00 14.19 0.17
C GLY A 56 6.86 15.23 -0.56
N VAL A 57 7.88 14.84 -1.33
CA VAL A 57 8.82 15.79 -2.00
C VAL A 57 8.66 15.94 -3.51
N ASN A 58 7.69 15.26 -4.14
CA ASN A 58 7.44 15.41 -5.60
C ASN A 58 6.37 16.46 -5.94
N PHE A 59 6.29 17.57 -5.20
CA PHE A 59 5.69 18.80 -5.72
C PHE A 59 6.71 19.52 -6.61
N ALA A 60 6.97 18.94 -7.79
CA ALA A 60 7.75 19.59 -8.83
C ALA A 60 6.85 20.60 -9.57
N GLY A 61 6.91 21.87 -9.16
CA GLY A 61 6.43 22.97 -10.01
C GLY A 61 5.54 24.01 -9.33
N VAL A 62 6.12 24.83 -8.45
CA VAL A 62 5.75 26.26 -8.37
C VAL A 62 7.05 27.06 -8.39
N ARG A 63 7.48 27.39 -9.60
CA ARG A 63 8.28 28.57 -9.91
C ARG A 63 7.76 29.15 -11.21
#